data_AF-A0A4Q9VWY9-F1
#
_entry.id   AF-A0A4Q9VWY9-F1
#
_cell.length_a   1.000
_cell.length_b   1.000
_cell.length_c   1.000
_cell.angle_alpha   90.00
_cell.angle_beta   90.00
_cell.angle_gamma   90.00
#
_symmetry.space_group_name_H-M   'P 1'
#
loop_
_entity.id
_entity.type
_entity.pdbx_description
1 polymer ?
#
loop_
_entity_poly.entity_id
_entity_poly.type
_entity_poly.pdbx_seq_one_letter_code
_entity_poly.pdbx_strand_id
1 'polypeptide(L)'
;MTGNDRTPTRPSADGMSRTLGECPPGRDPAQFSPVLESRIVAMRALLGRMRPQSDAEALQALRSAFPDASLADRVAALSHR
;
A
#
# COMPACT_ATOMS: atom_id res chain seq x y z
N MET A 1 13.85 -15.27 -55.27
CA MET A 1 12.65 -15.56 -54.45
C MET A 1 13.02 -15.19 -53.02
N THR A 2 12.78 -13.92 -52.64
CA THR A 2 11.82 -13.50 -51.59
C THR A 2 12.34 -13.91 -50.20
N GLY A 3 12.94 -13.03 -49.41
CA GLY A 3 12.33 -11.82 -48.85
C GLY A 3 11.83 -12.17 -47.44
N ASN A 4 12.42 -11.58 -46.39
CA ASN A 4 11.70 -10.77 -45.42
C ASN A 4 12.57 -10.37 -44.20
N ASP A 5 12.75 -9.06 -44.12
CA ASP A 5 12.78 -8.20 -42.95
C ASP A 5 12.14 -8.78 -41.68
N ARG A 6 12.89 -8.77 -40.56
CA ARG A 6 12.40 -8.22 -39.29
C ARG A 6 13.56 -7.93 -38.33
N THR A 7 13.68 -6.62 -38.12
CA THR A 7 14.28 -5.79 -37.07
C THR A 7 14.35 -6.36 -35.62
N PRO A 8 15.12 -5.71 -34.73
CA PRO A 8 15.82 -6.33 -33.61
C PRO A 8 14.97 -6.42 -32.34
N THR A 9 14.97 -7.57 -31.67
CA THR A 9 14.38 -7.74 -30.34
C THR A 9 15.42 -7.46 -29.26
N ARG A 10 15.50 -6.20 -28.83
CA ARG A 10 15.71 -5.83 -27.42
C ARG A 10 14.63 -4.79 -27.09
N PRO A 11 14.06 -4.75 -25.88
CA PRO A 11 14.81 -4.96 -24.63
C PRO A 11 14.15 -5.88 -23.60
N SER A 12 14.98 -6.30 -22.63
CA SER A 12 14.59 -6.73 -21.30
C SER A 12 13.53 -5.81 -20.69
N ALA A 13 12.40 -6.37 -20.29
CA ALA A 13 11.56 -5.94 -19.17
C ALA A 13 10.29 -6.81 -19.23
N ASP A 14 10.24 -7.90 -18.48
CA ASP A 14 9.06 -8.31 -17.72
C ASP A 14 9.39 -9.60 -16.96
N GLY A 15 10.03 -9.41 -15.81
CA GLY A 15 10.23 -10.44 -14.81
C GLY A 15 10.03 -9.86 -13.43
N MET A 16 9.18 -8.84 -13.30
CA MET A 16 8.73 -8.35 -12.00
C MET A 16 7.46 -9.08 -11.66
N SER A 17 7.63 -10.38 -11.36
CA SER A 17 6.75 -11.12 -10.48
C SER A 17 6.77 -10.41 -9.12
N ARG A 18 6.04 -9.30 -9.01
CA ARG A 18 5.80 -8.65 -7.72
C ARG A 18 4.81 -9.52 -6.99
N THR A 19 5.35 -10.53 -6.32
CA THR A 19 4.67 -11.18 -5.21
C THR A 19 4.26 -10.07 -4.25
N LEU A 20 2.97 -10.03 -3.94
CA LEU A 20 2.38 -9.14 -2.94
C LEU A 20 2.93 -9.56 -1.57
N GLY A 21 4.18 -9.22 -1.25
CA GLY A 21 4.84 -9.63 -0.01
C GLY A 21 6.36 -9.53 0.04
N GLU A 22 7.06 -9.41 -1.10
CA GLU A 22 8.52 -9.30 -1.06
C GLU A 22 8.96 -7.86 -0.77
N CYS A 23 9.42 -7.64 0.46
CA CYS A 23 10.20 -6.45 0.81
C CYS A 23 11.47 -6.43 -0.06
N PRO A 24 11.78 -5.31 -0.75
CA PRO A 24 12.97 -5.23 -1.58
C PRO A 24 14.25 -5.42 -0.75
N PRO A 25 15.26 -6.16 -1.25
CA PRO A 25 16.49 -6.40 -0.50
C PRO A 25 17.22 -5.06 -0.29
N GLY A 26 17.33 -4.65 0.97
CA GLY A 26 17.83 -3.33 1.38
C GLY A 26 16.82 -2.48 2.16
N ARG A 27 15.58 -2.94 2.32
CA ARG A 27 14.54 -2.25 3.11
C ARG A 27 14.24 -3.06 4.36
N ASP A 28 14.83 -2.62 5.46
CA ASP A 28 14.72 -3.29 6.75
C ASP A 28 13.23 -3.36 7.20
N PRO A 29 12.69 -4.54 7.53
CA PRO A 29 11.31 -4.68 7.97
C PRO A 29 11.02 -3.95 9.29
N ALA A 30 12.05 -3.67 10.11
CA ALA A 30 11.93 -2.88 11.32
C ALA A 30 11.87 -1.37 11.03
N GLN A 31 12.21 -0.90 9.82
CA GLN A 31 11.96 0.49 9.40
C GLN A 31 10.55 0.70 8.87
N PHE A 32 9.88 -0.37 8.41
CA PHE A 32 8.46 -0.33 8.11
C PHE A 32 7.61 -0.20 9.38
N SER A 33 8.03 -0.79 10.50
CA SER A 33 7.24 -0.74 11.74
C SER A 33 7.00 0.69 12.27
N PRO A 34 7.99 1.60 12.40
CA PRO A 34 7.74 2.94 12.96
C PRO A 34 6.92 3.83 12.02
N VAL A 35 7.08 3.69 10.70
CA VAL A 35 6.31 4.46 9.71
C VAL A 35 4.87 3.95 9.67
N LEU A 36 4.68 2.63 9.72
CA LEU A 36 3.37 2.00 9.81
C LEU A 36 2.67 2.38 11.11
N GLU A 37 3.37 2.29 12.25
CA GLU A 37 2.85 2.68 13.55
C GLU A 37 2.49 4.16 13.60
N SER A 38 3.34 5.05 13.09
CA SER A 38 3.03 6.49 13.02
C SER A 38 1.77 6.75 12.19
N ARG A 39 1.61 6.04 11.07
CA ARG A 39 0.42 6.16 10.22
C ARG A 39 -0.83 5.64 10.94
N ILE A 40 -0.75 4.48 11.59
CA ILE A 40 -1.83 3.91 12.39
C ILE A 40 -2.22 4.85 13.54
N VAL A 41 -1.25 5.46 14.24
CA VAL A 41 -1.49 6.45 15.29
C VAL A 41 -2.20 7.68 14.73
N ALA A 42 -1.77 8.20 13.57
CA ALA A 42 -2.43 9.32 12.91
C ALA A 42 -3.86 9.00 12.48
N MET A 43 -4.10 7.79 11.96
CA MET A 43 -5.44 7.29 11.63
C MET A 43 -6.34 7.22 12.87
N ARG A 44 -5.83 6.67 13.98
CA ARG A 44 -6.57 6.62 15.25
C ARG A 44 -6.89 8.01 15.79
N ALA A 45 -5.94 8.95 15.72
CA ALA A 45 -6.16 10.33 16.13
C ALA A 45 -7.27 10.99 15.29
N LEU A 46 -7.29 10.75 13.97
CA LEU A 46 -8.36 11.23 13.10
C LEU A 46 -9.72 10.65 13.50
N LEU A 47 -9.79 9.34 13.74
CA LEU A 47 -11.02 8.67 14.18
C LEU A 47 -11.50 9.19 15.55
N GLY A 48 -10.58 9.46 16.47
CA GLY A 48 -10.89 10.06 17.77
C GLY A 48 -11.49 11.46 17.66
N ARG A 49 -11.04 12.26 16.68
CA ARG A 49 -11.56 13.61 16.42
C ARG A 49 -12.90 13.60 15.68
N MET A 50 -13.04 12.70 14.70
CA MET A 50 -14.26 12.59 13.90
C MET A 50 -15.39 11.87 14.61
N ARG A 51 -15.07 10.96 15.55
CA ARG A 51 -16.03 10.11 16.27
C ARG A 51 -17.08 9.47 15.33
N PRO A 52 -16.65 8.71 14.31
CA PRO A 52 -17.57 8.05 13.39
C PRO A 52 -18.49 7.10 14.13
N GLN A 53 -19.74 7.02 13.70
CA GLN A 53 -20.79 6.22 14.36
C GLN A 53 -20.83 4.78 13.86
N SER A 54 -20.06 4.45 12.81
CA SER A 54 -19.98 3.11 12.24
C SER A 54 -18.61 2.85 11.61
N ASP A 55 -18.23 1.58 11.49
CA ASP A 55 -16.97 1.19 10.86
C ASP A 55 -16.89 1.60 9.38
N ALA A 56 -18.04 1.61 8.68
CA ALA A 56 -18.12 2.09 7.31
C ALA A 56 -17.76 3.59 7.20
N GLU A 57 -18.27 4.42 8.11
CA GLU A 57 -17.89 5.84 8.18
C GLU A 57 -16.42 6.01 8.55
N ALA A 58 -15.93 5.20 9.49
CA ALA A 58 -14.54 5.22 9.91
C ALA A 58 -13.60 4.85 8.76
N LEU A 59 -13.90 3.79 8.00
CA LEU A 59 -13.14 3.40 6.81
C LEU A 59 -13.21 4.45 5.71
N GLN A 60 -14.38 5.04 5.47
CA GLN A 60 -14.54 6.10 4.49
C GLN A 60 -13.69 7.33 4.84
N ALA A 61 -13.69 7.73 6.12
CA ALA A 61 -12.85 8.80 6.64
C ALA A 61 -11.35 8.52 6.44
N LEU A 62 -10.91 7.32 6.82
CA LEU A 62 -9.52 6.89 6.66
C LEU A 62 -9.12 6.80 5.19
N ARG A 63 -10.03 6.38 4.32
CA ARG A 63 -9.80 6.33 2.87
C ARG A 63 -9.64 7.73 2.28
N SER A 64 -10.44 8.68 2.74
CA SER A 64 -10.37 10.07 2.29
C SER A 64 -9.11 10.78 2.78
N ALA A 65 -8.68 10.52 4.02
CA ALA A 65 -7.54 11.21 4.62
C ALA A 65 -6.19 10.54 4.32
N PHE A 66 -6.18 9.23 4.08
CA PHE A 66 -4.98 8.44 3.82
C PHE A 66 -5.16 7.60 2.55
N PRO A 67 -5.22 8.22 1.35
CA PRO A 67 -5.51 7.50 0.09
C PRO A 67 -4.44 6.44 -0.24
N ASP A 68 -3.18 6.71 0.05
CA ASP A 68 -2.04 5.80 -0.17
C ASP A 68 -1.93 4.66 0.85
N ALA A 69 -2.69 4.70 1.95
CA ALA A 69 -2.68 3.61 2.91
C ALA A 69 -3.44 2.39 2.38
N SER A 70 -2.90 1.19 2.63
CA SER A 70 -3.57 -0.04 2.25
C SER A 70 -4.82 -0.27 3.10
N LEU A 71 -5.74 -1.11 2.60
CA LEU A 71 -6.91 -1.51 3.38
C LEU A 71 -6.52 -2.16 4.72
N ALA A 72 -5.47 -3.00 4.72
CA ALA A 72 -4.97 -3.66 5.92
C ALA A 72 -4.53 -2.66 7.00
N ASP A 73 -3.89 -1.56 6.62
CA ASP A 73 -3.46 -0.49 7.54
C ASP A 73 -4.67 0.24 8.16
N ARG A 74 -5.66 0.57 7.32
CA ARG A 74 -6.90 1.22 7.77
C ARG A 74 -7.70 0.32 8.71
N VAL A 75 -7.75 -0.98 8.43
CA VAL A 75 -8.38 -1.98 9.30
C VAL A 75 -7.60 -2.13 10.60
N ALA A 76 -6.26 -2.17 10.57
CA ALA A 76 -5.43 -2.23 11.77
C ALA A 76 -5.63 -1.02 12.70
N ALA A 77 -5.92 0.16 12.13
CA ALA A 77 -6.30 1.34 12.91
C ALA A 77 -7.67 1.19 13.61
N LEU A 78 -8.58 0.38 13.09
CA LEU A 78 -9.91 0.11 13.65
C LEU A 78 -9.91 -1.05 14.66
N SER A 79 -9.13 -2.11 14.40
CA SER A 79 -9.13 -3.34 15.20
C SER A 79 -8.50 -3.22 16.59
N HIS A 80 -7.93 -2.07 16.95
CA HIS A 80 -7.25 -1.82 18.22
C HIS A 80 -7.97 -0.75 19.06
N ARG A 81 -9.31 -0.68 18.96
CA ARG A 81 -10.14 0.19 19.81
C ARG A 81 -10.25 -0.33 21.23
#